data_AF-A0A6M4AVZ4-F1
#
_entry.id   AF-A0A6M4AVZ4-F1
#
_cell.length_a   1.000
_cell.length_b   1.000
_cell.length_c   1.000
_cell.angle_alpha   90.00
_cell.angle_beta   90.00
_cell.angle_gamma   90.00
#
_symmetry.space_group_name_H-M   'P 1'
#
loop_
_entity.id
_entity.type
_entity.pdbx_description
1 polymer ?
#
loop_
_entity_poly.entity_id
_entity_poly.type
_entity_poly.pdbx_seq_one_letter_code
_entity_poly.pdbx_strand_id
1 'polypeptide(L)' 'MGGFSLTHILLFGLVAILLLGGGRFSNLMGDVAKGIKNFKKGMAEDEEATSADRPAARLDGRPANDIPVAETRETDRSI' A
#
# COMPACT_ATOMS: atom_id res chain seq x y z
N MET A 1 -42.84 14.44 -10.44
CA MET A 1 -41.73 15.36 -10.12
C MET A 1 -40.57 14.51 -9.59
N GLY A 2 -39.94 13.74 -10.47
CA GLY A 2 -39.01 12.67 -10.10
C GLY A 2 -37.68 13.25 -9.65
N GLY A 3 -37.42 13.17 -8.35
CA GLY A 3 -36.16 13.58 -7.74
C GLY A 3 -34.97 12.83 -8.35
N PHE A 4 -33.81 13.48 -8.29
CA PHE A 4 -32.49 13.03 -8.74
C PHE A 4 -32.31 11.50 -8.63
N SER A 5 -32.68 10.80 -9.70
CA SER A 5 -32.46 9.36 -9.84
C SER A 5 -30.98 9.08 -10.08
N LEU A 6 -30.50 7.89 -9.75
CA LEU A 6 -29.12 7.45 -10.03
C LEU A 6 -28.68 7.75 -11.48
N THR A 7 -29.62 7.72 -12.42
CA THR A 7 -29.38 8.07 -13.83
C THR A 7 -28.87 9.49 -14.03
N HIS A 8 -29.35 10.47 -13.25
CA HIS A 8 -28.87 11.86 -13.34
C HIS A 8 -27.45 12.00 -12.79
N ILE A 9 -27.13 11.33 -11.68
CA ILE A 9 -25.79 11.36 -11.09
C ILE A 9 -24.77 10.72 -12.04
N LEU A 10 -25.14 9.60 -12.66
CA LEU A 10 -24.28 8.90 -13.63
C LEU A 10 -24.03 9.75 -14.88
N LEU A 11 -25.08 10.38 -15.42
CA LEU A 11 -24.96 11.28 -16.58
C LEU A 11 -24.13 12.53 -16.25
N PHE A 12 -24.34 13.12 -15.07
CA PHE A 12 -23.57 14.26 -14.60
C PHE A 12 -22.08 13.91 -14.39
N GLY A 13 -21.80 12.73 -13.81
CA GLY A 13 -20.43 12.22 -13.66
C GLY A 13 -19.71 12.05 -14.99
N LEU A 14 -20.40 11.53 -16.01
CA LEU A 14 -19.84 11.38 -17.36
C LEU A 14 -19.47 12.74 -17.98
N VAL A 15 -20.37 13.72 -17.88
CA VAL A 15 -20.12 15.08 -18.38
C VAL A 15 -18.98 15.74 -17.60
N ALA A 16 -18.93 15.58 -16.29
CA ALA A 16 -17.87 16.13 -15.45
C ALA A 16 -16.49 15.56 -15.82
N ILE A 17 -16.38 14.25 -16.06
CA ILE A 17 -15.11 13.61 -16.50
C ILE A 17 -14.68 14.14 -17.88
N LEU A 18 -15.62 14.36 -18.80
CA LEU A 18 -15.33 14.89 -20.13
C LEU A 18 -14.85 16.35 -20.08
N LEU A 19 -15.42 17.17 -19.20
CA LEU A 19 -15.02 18.57 -18.98
C LEU A 19 -13.67 18.69 -18.26
N LEU A 20 -13.41 17.85 -17.26
CA LEU A 20 -12.14 17.85 -16.53
C LEU A 20 -11.00 17.26 -17.37
N GLY A 21 -11.31 16.35 -18.29
CA GLY A 21 -10.34 15.62 -19.10
C GLY A 21 -9.55 14.56 -18.29
N GLY A 22 -9.10 13.50 -18.97
CA GLY A 22 -8.47 12.35 -18.33
C GLY A 22 -7.22 12.69 -17.50
N GLY A 23 -6.45 13.71 -17.89
CA GLY A 23 -5.22 14.11 -17.19
C GLY A 23 -5.45 14.80 -15.84
N ARG A 24 -6.50 15.61 -15.69
CA ARG A 24 -6.81 16.28 -14.40
C ARG A 24 -7.64 15.40 -13.50
N PHE A 25 -8.58 14.64 -14.06
CA PHE A 25 -9.41 13.69 -13.31
C PHE A 25 -8.56 12.57 -12.68
N SER A 26 -7.58 12.02 -13.39
CA SER A 26 -6.71 10.95 -12.86
C SER A 26 -5.85 11.41 -11.68
N ASN A 27 -5.24 12.60 -11.78
CA ASN A 27 -4.46 13.16 -10.66
C ASN A 27 -5.35 13.44 -9.43
N LEU A 28 -6.53 14.02 -9.64
CA LEU A 28 -7.48 14.31 -8.56
C LEU A 28 -8.01 13.03 -7.91
N MET A 29 -8.37 12.02 -8.71
CA MET A 29 -8.83 10.72 -8.21
C MET A 29 -7.73 10.00 -7.44
N GLY A 30 -6.46 10.14 -7.86
CA GLY A 30 -5.31 9.58 -7.16
C GLY A 30 -5.11 10.17 -5.77
N ASP A 31 -5.24 11.49 -5.62
CA ASP A 31 -5.11 12.16 -4.32
C ASP A 31 -6.32 11.91 -3.41
N VAL A 32 -7.52 11.83 -3.97
CA VAL A 32 -8.73 11.40 -3.26
C VAL A 32 -8.61 9.95 -2.79
N ALA A 33 -8.12 9.04 -3.64
CA ALA A 33 -7.91 7.64 -3.29
C ALA A 33 -6.90 7.47 -2.15
N LYS A 34 -5.80 8.24 -2.15
CA LYS A 34 -4.84 8.26 -1.03
C LYS A 34 -5.49 8.78 0.26
N GLY A 35 -6.29 9.86 0.18
CA GLY A 35 -7.02 10.41 1.32
C GLY A 35 -7.99 9.40 1.94
N ILE A 36 -8.81 8.74 1.11
CA ILE A 36 -9.77 7.72 1.56
C ILE A 36 -9.03 6.48 2.10
N LYS A 37 -7.92 6.05 1.48
CA LYS A 37 -7.13 4.92 1.96
C LYS A 37 -6.51 5.21 3.34
N ASN A 38 -5.98 6.40 3.55
CA ASN A 38 -5.42 6.81 4.84
C ASN A 38 -6.51 6.98 5.91
N PHE A 39 -7.69 7.50 5.53
CA PHE A 39 -8.84 7.58 6.41
C PHE A 39 -9.32 6.18 6.83
N LYS A 40 -9.47 5.26 5.87
CA LYS A 40 -9.83 3.87 6.15
C LYS A 40 -8.77 3.17 7.02
N LYS A 41 -7.49 3.40 6.75
CA LYS A 41 -6.40 2.83 7.55
C LYS A 41 -6.40 3.35 8.98
N GLY A 42 -6.57 4.66 9.20
CA GLY A 42 -6.68 5.22 10.55
C GLY A 42 -7.91 4.69 11.31
N MET A 43 -9.04 4.55 10.62
CA MET A 43 -10.27 4.01 11.21
C MET A 43 -10.18 2.50 11.49
N ALA A 44 -9.51 1.75 10.62
CA ALA A 44 -9.21 0.34 10.82
C ALA A 44 -8.16 0.12 11.92
N GLU A 45 -7.19 1.02 12.09
CA GLU A 45 -6.24 0.97 13.22
C GLU A 45 -6.95 1.18 14.57
N ASP A 46 -7.99 2.01 14.62
CA ASP A 46 -8.86 2.13 15.82
C ASP A 46 -9.69 0.86 16.08
N GLU A 47 -10.15 0.15 15.03
CA GLU A 47 -10.84 -1.14 15.16
C GLU A 47 -9.89 -2.33 15.39
N GLU A 48 -8.66 -2.26 14.93
CA GLU A 48 -7.64 -3.31 15.02
C GLU A 48 -6.83 -3.17 16.32
N ALA A 49 -6.76 -1.99 16.94
CA ALA A 49 -6.26 -1.81 18.31
C ALA A 49 -7.09 -2.58 19.36
N THR A 50 -8.35 -2.94 19.07
CA THR A 50 -9.13 -3.87 19.91
C THR A 50 -8.94 -5.36 19.54
N SER A 51 -8.21 -5.69 18.47
CA SER A 51 -8.05 -7.07 17.96
C SER A 51 -6.59 -7.53 17.68
N ALA A 52 -5.59 -6.66 17.75
CA ALA A 52 -4.21 -6.93 17.33
C ALA A 52 -3.20 -7.15 18.48
N ASP A 53 -3.61 -7.85 19.54
CA ASP A 53 -2.64 -8.58 20.39
C ASP A 53 -2.32 -9.95 19.79
N ARG A 54 -1.86 -9.97 18.53
CA ARG A 54 -1.21 -11.17 17.97
C ARG A 54 -0.13 -10.75 16.98
N PRO A 55 1.15 -10.67 17.41
CA PRO A 55 2.25 -10.37 16.51
C PRO A 55 2.41 -11.57 15.56
N ALA A 56 1.98 -11.39 14.31
CA ALA A 56 2.22 -12.35 13.26
C ALA A 56 3.74 -12.43 13.00
N ALA A 57 4.28 -13.59 13.38
CA ALA A 57 5.47 -14.22 12.81
C ALA A 57 6.72 -13.33 12.65
N ARG A 58 7.53 -13.36 13.70
CA ARG A 58 8.99 -13.35 13.66
C ARG A 58 9.52 -14.08 12.40
N LEU A 59 10.44 -13.42 11.67
CA LEU A 59 11.53 -13.99 10.87
C LEU A 59 11.15 -14.77 9.59
N ASP A 60 11.17 -14.12 8.43
CA ASP A 60 11.61 -14.77 7.17
C ASP A 60 11.98 -13.70 6.13
N GLY A 61 13.23 -13.71 5.65
CA GLY A 61 13.64 -12.89 4.52
C GLY A 61 15.02 -12.22 4.54
N ARG A 62 16.01 -12.75 5.27
CA ARG A 62 17.43 -12.43 4.97
C ARG A 62 18.00 -13.55 4.10
N PRO A 63 18.11 -13.40 2.77
CA PRO A 63 18.78 -14.38 1.94
C PRO A 63 20.27 -14.40 2.32
N ALA A 64 20.72 -15.54 2.85
CA ALA A 64 22.11 -15.81 3.13
C ALA A 64 22.81 -16.18 1.82
N ASN A 65 23.16 -15.18 1.01
CA ASN A 65 24.08 -15.36 -0.10
C ASN A 65 25.06 -14.19 -0.16
N ASP A 66 26.29 -14.55 -0.53
CA ASP A 66 27.48 -13.73 -0.74
C ASP A 66 28.30 -13.43 0.53
N ILE A 67 29.28 -14.29 0.87
CA ILE A 67 30.71 -14.09 0.50
C ILE A 67 31.43 -15.47 0.51
N PRO A 68 31.92 -15.99 -0.64
CA PRO A 68 32.95 -17.00 -0.67
C PRO A 68 34.35 -16.35 -0.51
N VAL A 69 35.31 -17.12 -0.02
CA VAL A 69 36.78 -16.85 -0.02
C VAL A 69 37.33 -16.15 1.23
N ALA A 70 37.99 -16.95 2.08
CA ALA A 70 39.43 -16.81 2.37
C ALA A 70 39.94 -18.05 3.14
N GLU A 71 40.00 -19.21 2.48
CA GLU A 71 40.83 -20.31 2.93
C GLU A 71 42.26 -20.06 2.42
N THR A 72 43.11 -19.38 3.19
CA THR A 72 44.57 -19.55 3.13
C THR A 72 45.25 -18.93 4.35
N ARG A 73 46.27 -19.63 4.85
CA ARG A 73 47.26 -19.28 5.90
C ARG A 73 46.78 -19.60 7.32
N GLU A 74 47.50 -20.30 8.17
CA GLU A 74 48.93 -20.58 8.22
C GLU A 74 49.16 -21.70 9.23
N THR A 75 49.98 -22.67 8.85
CA THR A 75 51.02 -23.30 9.68
C THR A 75 51.25 -22.63 11.03
N ASP A 76 50.93 -23.28 12.15
CA ASP A 76 51.82 -23.28 13.33
C ASP A 76 51.34 -24.32 14.37
N ARG A 77 52.30 -25.12 14.85
CA ARG A 77 52.28 -25.97 16.06
C ARG A 77 51.55 -27.31 16.02
N SER A 78 52.18 -28.23 15.30
CA SER A 78 52.73 -29.41 15.95
C SER A 78 53.62 -29.03 17.15
N ILE A 79 53.22 -29.35 18.39
CA ILE A 79 54.00 -29.97 19.49
C ILE A 79 53.00 -30.57 20.48
#